data_AF-C7RQ63-F1
#
_entry.id   AF-C7RQ63-F1
#
_cell.length_a   1.000
_cell.length_b   1.000
_cell.length_c   1.000
_cell.angle_alpha   90.00
_cell.angle_beta   90.00
_cell.angle_gamma   90.00
#
_symmetry.space_group_name_H-M   'P 1'
#
loop_
_entity.id
_entity.type
_entity.pdbx_description
1 polymer ?
#
loop_
_entity_poly.entity_id
_entity_poly.type
_entity_poly.pdbx_seq_one_letter_code
_entity_poly.pdbx_strand_id
1 'polypeptide(L)' 'MNRIQKWFEQIAVVCLEERHRWALAQEIFGKRRVDVSMLEKPACWRRRSRTYGAPR' A
#
# COMPACT_ATOMS: atom_id res chain seq x y z
N MET A 1 5.92 25.04 34.27
CA MET A 1 5.33 23.88 33.57
C MET A 1 5.97 22.61 34.12
N ASN A 2 5.20 21.64 34.61
CA ASN A 2 5.76 20.45 35.25
C ASN A 2 6.47 19.58 34.20
N ARG A 3 7.64 19.02 34.52
CA ARG A 3 8.44 18.15 33.64
C ARG A 3 7.64 16.96 33.11
N ILE A 4 6.67 16.49 33.89
CA ILE A 4 5.74 15.42 33.54
C ILE A 4 4.81 15.82 32.39
N GLN A 5 4.28 17.05 32.37
CA GLN A 5 3.40 17.53 31.28
C GLN A 5 4.13 17.57 29.94
N LYS A 6 5.38 18.05 29.93
CA LYS A 6 6.22 18.07 28.72
C LYS A 6 6.43 16.67 28.13
N TRP A 7 6.57 15.65 29.00
CA TRP A 7 6.69 14.26 28.56
C TRP A 7 5.39 13.76 27.91
N PHE A 8 4.23 14.07 28.49
CA PHE A 8 2.94 13.70 27.90
C PHE A 8 2.72 14.37 26.54
N GLU A 9 3.07 15.65 26.40
CA GLU A 9 2.98 16.38 25.14
C GLU A 9 3.86 15.72 24.06
N GLN A 10 5.09 15.36 24.39
CA GLN A 10 6.00 14.69 23.47
C GLN A 10 5.47 13.31 23.03
N ILE A 11 4.98 12.51 23.97
CA ILE A 11 4.42 11.18 23.67
C ILE A 11 3.15 11.31 22.81
N ALA A 12 2.28 12.26 23.12
CA ALA A 12 1.05 12.48 22.37
C ALA A 12 1.32 12.85 20.90
N VAL A 13 2.32 13.69 20.65
CA VAL A 13 2.75 14.06 19.29
C VAL A 13 3.26 12.85 18.51
N VAL A 14 4.14 12.03 19.11
CA VAL A 14 4.65 10.80 18.48
C VAL A 14 3.50 9.85 18.12
N CYS A 15 2.54 9.67 19.03
CA CYS A 15 1.36 8.82 18.79
C CYS A 15 0.49 9.29 17.62
N LEU A 16 0.31 10.60 17.45
CA LEU A 16 -0.44 11.17 16.33
C LEU A 16 0.27 10.93 15.00
N GLU A 17 1.58 11.17 14.96
CA GLU A 17 2.39 10.98 13.75
C GLU A 17 2.46 9.51 13.35
N GLU A 18 2.59 8.60 14.32
CA GLU A 18 2.57 7.15 14.11
C GLU A 18 1.22 6.68 13.55
N ARG A 19 0.10 7.18 14.08
CA ARG A 19 -1.24 6.89 13.55
C ARG A 19 -1.41 7.36 12.11
N HIS A 20 -0.88 8.53 11.77
CA HIS A 20 -0.92 9.05 10.41
C HIS A 20 -0.09 8.18 9.45
N ARG A 21 1.10 7.75 9.88
CA ARG A 21 1.92 6.78 9.12
C ARG A 21 1.18 5.46 8.90
N TRP A 22 0.53 4.95 9.92
CA TRP A 22 -0.27 3.72 9.84
C TRP A 22 -1.45 3.85 8.87
N ALA A 23 -2.19 4.96 8.91
CA ALA A 23 -3.29 5.20 7.98
C ALA A 23 -2.81 5.21 6.52
N LEU A 24 -1.69 5.90 6.23
CA LEU A 24 -1.07 5.90 4.90
C LEU A 24 -0.61 4.51 4.46
N ALA A 25 0.05 3.76 5.35
CA ALA A 25 0.47 2.40 5.07
C ALA A 25 -0.73 1.50 4.71
N GLN A 26 -1.84 1.63 5.44
CA GLN A 26 -3.06 0.88 5.17
C GLN A 26 -3.69 1.28 3.82
N GLU A 27 -3.63 2.55 3.43
CA GLU A 27 -4.15 3.01 2.13
C GLU A 27 -3.32 2.45 0.94
N ILE A 28 -2.00 2.41 1.10
CA ILE A 28 -1.07 1.94 0.07
C ILE A 28 -1.10 0.41 -0.02
N PHE A 29 -0.90 -0.26 1.11
CA PHE A 29 -0.64 -1.70 1.19
C PHE A 29 -1.83 -2.54 1.65
N GLY A 30 -2.83 -1.94 2.30
CA GLY A 30 -3.97 -2.66 2.85
C GLY A 30 -4.92 -3.24 1.81
N LYS A 31 -4.87 -2.75 0.56
CA LYS A 31 -5.59 -3.34 -0.57
C LYS A 31 -4.64 -4.20 -1.39
N ARG A 32 -5.00 -5.47 -1.63
CA ARG A 32 -4.29 -6.37 -2.54
C ARG A 32 -4.50 -5.89 -3.98
N ARG A 33 -3.67 -4.93 -4.44
CA ARG A 33 -3.79 -4.31 -5.78
C ARG A 33 -3.33 -5.22 -6.91
N VAL A 34 -2.49 -6.21 -6.61
CA VAL A 34 -1.94 -7.15 -7.58
C VAL A 34 -2.17 -8.57 -7.06
N ASP A 35 -2.83 -9.39 -7.87
CA ASP A 35 -2.89 -10.82 -7.60
C ASP A 35 -1.52 -11.45 -7.90
N VAL A 36 -0.73 -11.65 -6.84
CA VAL A 36 0.60 -12.26 -6.90
C VAL A 36 0.56 -13.65 -7.54
N SER A 37 -0.56 -14.35 -7.50
CA SER A 37 -0.74 -15.65 -8.17
C SER A 37 -0.63 -15.52 -9.69
N MET A 38 -0.99 -14.36 -10.27
CA MET A 38 -0.71 -14.08 -11.67
C MET A 38 0.79 -13.92 -11.95
N LEU A 39 1.59 -13.57 -10.94
CA LEU A 39 3.03 -13.41 -11.10
C LEU A 39 3.77 -14.74 -11.31
N GLU A 40 3.18 -15.85 -10.89
CA GLU A 40 3.75 -17.20 -11.07
C GLU A 40 3.83 -17.61 -12.54
N LYS A 41 2.93 -17.09 -13.38
CA LYS A 41 2.96 -17.33 -14.82
C LYS A 41 3.99 -16.39 -15.48
N PRO A 42 4.90 -16.90 -16.34
CA PRO A 42 5.78 -16.06 -17.17
C PRO A 42 5.02 -14.95 -17.92
N ALA A 43 5.63 -13.77 -18.05
CA ALA A 43 4.99 -12.59 -18.65
C ALA A 43 4.50 -12.83 -20.09
N CYS A 44 5.20 -13.66 -20.87
CA CYS A 44 4.79 -14.05 -22.22
C CYS A 44 3.48 -14.85 -22.23
N TRP A 45 3.17 -15.62 -21.18
CA TRP A 45 1.95 -16.42 -21.06
C TRP A 45 0.76 -15.62 -20.53
N ARG A 46 0.99 -14.43 -19.95
CA ARG A 46 -0.09 -13.52 -19.51
C ARG A 46 -0.66 -12.67 -20.65
N ARG A 47 0.04 -12.55 -21.78
CA ARG A 47 -0.47 -11.80 -22.92
C ARG A 47 -1.61 -12.57 -23.56
N ARG A 48 -2.79 -11.95 -23.68
CA ARG A 48 -3.83 -12.46 -24.58
C ARG A 48 -3.22 -12.54 -25.97
N SER A 49 -3.29 -13.72 -26.58
CA SER A 49 -2.90 -13.94 -27.97
C SER A 49 -3.51 -12.82 -28.81
N ARG A 50 -2.65 -12.00 -29.41
CA ARG A 50 -3.05 -10.93 -30.30
C ARG A 50 -3.84 -11.60 -31.42
N THR A 51 -5.15 -11.45 -31.42
CA THR A 51 -6.02 -11.96 -32.48
C THR A 51 -5.67 -11.18 -33.75
N TYR A 52 -4.68 -11.67 -34.48
CA TYR A 52 -4.44 -11.24 -35.86
C TYR A 52 -5.63 -11.75 -36.67
N GLY A 53 -6.61 -10.88 -36.91
CA GLY A 53 -7.71 -11.17 -37.81
C GLY A 53 -9.07 -10.72 -37.30
N ALA A 54 -9.35 -9.42 -37.40
CA ALA A 54 -10.67 -9.00 -37.84
C ALA A 54 -10.48 -8.51 -39.28
N PRO A 55 -11.11 -9.14 -40.30
CA PRO A 55 -11.21 -8.53 -41.62
C PRO A 55 -12.08 -7.27 -41.48
N ARG A 56 -11.70 -6.22 -42.21
CA ARG A 56 -12.48 -4.99 -42.35
C ARG A 56 -13.83 -5.27 -43.00
#